data_AF-A0A933R2Q4-F1
#
_entry.id   AF-A0A933R2Q4-F1
#
_cell.length_a   1.000
_cell.length_b   1.000
_cell.length_c   1.000
_cell.angle_alpha   90.00
_cell.angle_beta   90.00
_cell.angle_gamma   90.00
#
_symmetry.space_group_name_H-M   'P 1'
#
loop_
_entity.id
_entity.type
_entity.pdbx_description
1 polymer ?
#
loop_
_entity_poly.entity_id
_entity_poly.type
_entity_poly.pdbx_seq_one_letter_code
_entity_poly.pdbx_strand_id
1 'polypeptide(L)'
;MRIKTRWNNKDKARSIQDVVSALGFSLWRIGQGALLNLENEGFQTDTQLQRMEVMQEFMAFLIHMVDRMAYDRMDDQERGEFVTGLARKIADYVQDNTRDILGSGDHRAPFIERLNRRMDEYAEFSVLDDEPSFQLLRYFGDRMMEVLGERQRQWAGTQVIDIEAPLAMKTLKRAVASLVPKQQPAA
;
A
#
# COMPACT_ATOMS: atom_id res chain seq x y z
N MET A 1 -9.25 8.86 10.87
CA MET A 1 -7.90 9.43 11.13
C MET A 1 -7.50 10.41 10.02
N ARG A 2 -6.94 11.60 10.34
CA ARG A 2 -6.48 12.57 9.32
C ARG A 2 -5.01 12.33 8.98
N ILE A 3 -4.71 11.96 7.73
CA ILE A 3 -3.34 11.77 7.23
C ILE A 3 -2.87 13.07 6.57
N LYS A 4 -1.65 13.54 6.90
CA LYS A 4 -1.02 14.65 6.20
C LYS A 4 -0.54 14.16 4.84
N THR A 5 -1.20 14.62 3.79
CA THR A 5 -0.90 14.22 2.41
C THR A 5 -0.23 15.34 1.61
N ARG A 6 0.24 16.42 2.27
CA ARG A 6 0.78 17.60 1.58
C ARG A 6 2.12 18.03 2.17
N TRP A 7 2.98 18.55 1.30
CA TRP A 7 4.19 19.27 1.71
C TRP A 7 3.83 20.56 2.46
N ASN A 8 4.53 20.84 3.56
CA ASN A 8 4.38 22.10 4.29
C ASN A 8 5.02 23.28 3.53
N ASN A 9 6.13 23.05 2.81
CA ASN A 9 6.78 24.03 1.94
C ASN A 9 6.80 23.46 0.51
N LYS A 10 6.01 24.06 -0.37
CA LYS A 10 5.80 23.61 -1.76
C LYS A 10 6.93 24.03 -2.71
N ASP A 11 7.68 25.06 -2.35
CA ASP A 11 8.71 25.65 -3.22
C ASP A 11 10.09 24.98 -3.05
N LYS A 12 10.24 24.12 -2.02
CA LYS A 12 11.46 23.35 -1.77
C LYS A 12 11.52 22.15 -2.72
N ALA A 13 12.58 22.08 -3.52
CA ALA A 13 12.94 20.90 -4.32
C ALA A 13 13.05 19.64 -3.45
N ARG A 14 12.56 18.51 -3.95
CA ARG A 14 12.50 17.24 -3.22
C ARG A 14 13.30 16.18 -3.95
N SER A 15 14.11 15.45 -3.21
CA SER A 15 14.74 14.24 -3.74
C SER A 15 13.72 13.11 -3.82
N ILE A 16 13.98 12.11 -4.66
CA ILE A 16 13.21 10.85 -4.69
C ILE A 16 13.12 10.25 -3.28
N GLN A 17 14.19 10.31 -2.50
CA GLN A 17 14.23 9.79 -1.13
C GLN A 17 13.30 10.54 -0.15
N ASP A 18 13.14 11.86 -0.32
CA ASP A 18 12.14 12.64 0.44
C ASP A 18 10.73 12.17 0.10
N VAL A 19 10.44 11.97 -1.20
CA VAL A 19 9.14 11.52 -1.68
C VAL A 19 8.84 10.11 -1.18
N VAL A 20 9.78 9.17 -1.32
CA VAL A 20 9.70 7.80 -0.79
C VAL A 20 9.38 7.81 0.70
N SER A 21 10.08 8.63 1.49
CA SER A 21 9.88 8.71 2.93
C SER A 21 8.49 9.22 3.29
N ALA A 22 8.03 10.29 2.64
CA ALA A 22 6.71 10.87 2.89
C ALA A 22 5.56 9.98 2.41
N LEU A 23 5.70 9.37 1.24
CA LEU A 23 4.69 8.47 0.69
C LEU A 23 4.64 7.16 1.46
N GLY A 24 5.80 6.56 1.80
CA GLY A 24 5.88 5.35 2.61
C GLY A 24 5.20 5.52 3.96
N PHE A 25 5.42 6.65 4.64
CA PHE A 25 4.66 6.99 5.85
C PHE A 25 3.16 7.06 5.58
N SER A 26 2.74 7.71 4.49
CA SER A 26 1.33 7.84 4.12
C SER A 26 0.68 6.48 3.87
N LEU A 27 1.34 5.58 3.12
CA LEU A 27 0.86 4.22 2.87
C LEU A 27 0.66 3.46 4.17
N TRP A 28 1.68 3.45 5.04
CA TRP A 28 1.61 2.77 6.34
C TRP A 28 0.45 3.27 7.20
N ARG A 29 0.15 4.58 7.14
CA ARG A 29 -1.01 5.17 7.84
C ARG A 29 -2.34 4.81 7.18
N ILE A 30 -2.40 4.69 5.86
CA ILE A 30 -3.61 4.22 5.15
C ILE A 30 -3.91 2.78 5.58
N GLY A 31 -2.92 1.88 5.54
CA GLY A 31 -3.07 0.48 5.96
C GLY A 31 -3.54 0.34 7.41
N GLN A 32 -2.93 1.09 8.35
CA GLN A 32 -3.38 1.08 9.75
C GLN A 32 -4.82 1.57 9.91
N GLY A 33 -5.23 2.55 9.10
CA GLY A 33 -6.60 3.03 9.10
C GLY A 33 -7.59 1.97 8.62
N ALA A 34 -7.25 1.25 7.56
CA ALA A 34 -8.07 0.18 7.01
C ALA A 34 -8.14 -1.03 7.96
N LEU A 35 -7.02 -1.43 8.56
CA LEU A 35 -7.01 -2.47 9.61
C LEU A 35 -7.92 -2.10 10.78
N LEU A 36 -7.80 -0.88 11.30
CA LEU A 36 -8.66 -0.41 12.39
C LEU A 36 -10.14 -0.39 11.97
N ASN A 37 -10.44 -0.03 10.73
CA ASN A 37 -11.82 -0.02 10.23
C ASN A 37 -12.39 -1.43 10.14
N LEU A 38 -11.64 -2.38 9.58
CA LEU A 38 -11.99 -3.80 9.56
C LEU A 38 -12.31 -4.32 10.97
N GLU A 39 -11.46 -4.02 11.95
CA GLU A 39 -11.69 -4.45 13.34
C GLU A 39 -12.96 -3.82 13.92
N ASN A 40 -13.21 -2.54 13.68
CA ASN A 40 -14.43 -1.86 14.15
C ASN A 40 -15.71 -2.42 13.52
N GLU A 41 -15.63 -2.88 12.27
CA GLU A 41 -16.74 -3.54 11.55
C GLU A 41 -16.87 -5.03 11.91
N GLY A 42 -16.08 -5.53 12.87
CA GLY A 42 -16.20 -6.89 13.41
C GLY A 42 -15.30 -7.92 12.73
N PHE A 43 -14.51 -7.54 11.73
CA PHE A 43 -13.51 -8.40 11.08
C PHE A 43 -12.23 -8.45 11.92
N GLN A 44 -12.34 -9.14 13.05
CA GLN A 44 -11.29 -9.24 14.07
C GLN A 44 -10.15 -10.14 13.62
N THR A 45 -8.92 -9.69 13.88
CA THR A 45 -7.72 -10.53 13.87
C THR A 45 -7.46 -11.12 15.25
N ASP A 46 -7.10 -12.40 15.31
CA ASP A 46 -6.83 -13.14 16.54
C ASP A 46 -5.45 -12.85 17.14
N THR A 47 -4.49 -12.41 16.32
CA THR A 47 -3.09 -12.22 16.75
C THR A 47 -2.47 -10.95 16.16
N GLN A 48 -1.44 -10.42 16.83
CA GLN A 48 -0.66 -9.30 16.29
C GLN A 48 0.05 -9.70 14.97
N LEU A 49 0.44 -10.96 14.83
CA LEU A 49 1.00 -11.46 13.58
C LEU A 49 -0.04 -11.37 12.45
N GLN A 50 -1.28 -11.77 12.70
CA GLN A 50 -2.35 -11.66 11.71
C GLN A 50 -2.67 -10.21 11.32
N ARG A 51 -2.61 -9.27 12.28
CA ARG A 51 -2.67 -7.82 11.97
C ARG A 51 -1.57 -7.40 11.02
N MET A 52 -0.35 -7.89 11.24
CA MET A 52 0.78 -7.62 10.35
C MET A 52 0.62 -8.26 8.97
N GLU A 53 0.01 -9.44 8.87
CA GLU A 53 -0.32 -10.08 7.60
C GLU A 53 -1.32 -9.26 6.78
N VAL A 54 -2.39 -8.77 7.44
CA VAL A 54 -3.35 -7.82 6.84
C VAL A 54 -2.64 -6.55 6.37
N MET A 55 -1.78 -5.97 7.21
CA MET A 55 -0.99 -4.79 6.85
C MET A 55 -0.12 -5.04 5.61
N GLN A 56 0.56 -6.19 5.53
CA GLN A 56 1.41 -6.54 4.40
C GLN A 56 0.62 -6.69 3.08
N GLU A 57 -0.58 -7.27 3.11
CA GLU A 57 -1.45 -7.35 1.92
C GLU A 57 -1.92 -5.96 1.47
N PHE A 58 -2.32 -5.09 2.40
CA PHE A 58 -2.61 -3.68 2.07
C PHE A 58 -1.40 -2.97 1.48
N MET A 59 -0.21 -3.20 2.02
CA MET A 59 1.01 -2.56 1.51
C MET A 59 1.33 -3.03 0.09
N ALA A 60 1.16 -4.31 -0.21
CA ALA A 60 1.35 -4.84 -1.55
C ALA A 60 0.37 -4.20 -2.55
N PHE A 61 -0.92 -4.14 -2.21
CA PHE A 61 -1.93 -3.46 -3.02
C PHE A 61 -1.59 -1.99 -3.25
N LEU A 62 -1.27 -1.25 -2.19
CA LEU A 62 -0.96 0.18 -2.30
C LEU A 62 0.32 0.47 -3.09
N ILE A 63 1.38 -0.33 -2.91
CA ILE A 63 2.62 -0.19 -3.69
C ILE A 63 2.35 -0.44 -5.18
N HIS A 64 1.57 -1.48 -5.51
CA HIS A 64 1.16 -1.74 -6.89
C HIS A 64 0.43 -0.54 -7.49
N MET A 65 -0.56 0.02 -6.78
CA MET A 65 -1.29 1.19 -7.24
C MET A 65 -0.39 2.42 -7.39
N VAL A 66 0.61 2.61 -6.51
CA VAL A 66 1.61 3.68 -6.66
C VAL A 66 2.46 3.49 -7.90
N ASP A 67 2.94 2.27 -8.17
CA ASP A 67 3.72 1.97 -9.39
C ASP A 67 2.93 2.31 -10.65
N ARG A 68 1.65 1.92 -10.72
CA ARG A 68 0.77 2.27 -11.85
C ARG A 68 0.58 3.78 -12.00
N MET A 69 0.35 4.51 -10.91
CA MET A 69 0.24 5.99 -10.95
C MET A 69 1.55 6.70 -11.28
N ALA A 70 2.69 6.07 -10.97
CA ALA A 70 4.03 6.60 -11.24
C ALA A 70 4.45 6.39 -12.70
N TYR A 71 3.93 5.36 -13.37
CA TYR A 71 4.16 5.10 -14.79
C TYR A 71 3.90 6.33 -15.68
N ASP A 72 2.82 7.07 -15.42
CA ASP A 72 2.48 8.27 -16.19
C ASP A 72 3.22 9.54 -15.72
N ARG A 73 4.12 9.44 -14.74
CA ARG A 73 4.76 10.58 -14.06
C ARG A 73 6.28 10.55 -14.05
N MET A 74 6.87 9.38 -14.24
CA MET A 74 8.30 9.13 -14.13
C MET A 74 8.75 8.30 -15.33
N ASP A 75 9.98 8.52 -15.79
CA ASP A 75 10.58 7.60 -16.75
C ASP A 75 10.86 6.23 -16.10
N ASP A 76 11.20 5.23 -16.91
CA ASP A 76 11.39 3.85 -16.42
C ASP A 76 12.50 3.74 -15.36
N GLN A 77 13.57 4.52 -15.48
CA GLN A 77 14.68 4.48 -14.53
C GLN A 77 14.27 5.13 -13.21
N GLU A 78 13.72 6.34 -13.27
CA GLU A 78 13.23 7.08 -12.11
C GLU A 78 12.15 6.28 -11.37
N ARG A 79 11.19 5.70 -12.11
CA ARG A 79 10.14 4.83 -11.55
C ARG A 79 10.74 3.62 -10.85
N GLY A 80 11.71 2.95 -11.48
CA GLY A 80 12.39 1.79 -10.89
C GLY A 80 13.08 2.12 -9.57
N GLU A 81 13.83 3.23 -9.52
CA GLU A 81 14.48 3.72 -8.30
C GLU A 81 13.45 4.09 -7.21
N PHE A 82 12.37 4.78 -7.60
CA PHE A 82 11.31 5.21 -6.72
C PHE A 82 10.54 4.04 -6.09
N VAL A 83 10.04 3.10 -6.89
CA VAL A 83 9.27 1.94 -6.42
C VAL A 83 10.14 1.02 -5.57
N THR A 84 11.41 0.81 -5.95
CA THR A 84 12.37 0.05 -5.13
C THR A 84 12.62 0.72 -3.79
N GLY A 85 12.80 2.05 -3.77
CA GLY A 85 12.95 2.82 -2.55
C GLY A 85 11.72 2.71 -1.65
N LEU A 86 10.52 2.80 -2.23
CA LEU A 86 9.26 2.66 -1.51
C LEU A 86 9.08 1.26 -0.91
N ALA A 87 9.36 0.20 -1.68
CA ALA A 87 9.31 -1.18 -1.21
C ALA A 87 10.24 -1.40 0.00
N ARG A 88 11.48 -0.91 -0.08
CA ARG A 88 12.44 -0.96 1.05
C ARG A 88 11.94 -0.19 2.26
N LYS A 89 11.39 1.02 2.05
CA LYS A 89 10.86 1.84 3.14
C LYS A 89 9.71 1.15 3.86
N ILE A 90 8.84 0.47 3.13
CA ILE A 90 7.75 -0.32 3.73
C ILE A 90 8.30 -1.58 4.42
N ALA A 91 9.30 -2.25 3.83
CA ALA A 91 9.96 -3.38 4.48
C ALA A 91 10.60 -3.00 5.82
N ASP A 92 11.15 -1.79 5.95
CA ASP A 92 11.63 -1.27 7.23
C ASP A 92 10.50 -1.16 8.26
N TYR A 93 9.33 -0.66 7.87
CA TYR A 93 8.17 -0.64 8.78
C TYR A 93 7.72 -2.05 9.17
N VAL A 94 7.69 -2.99 8.22
CA VAL A 94 7.36 -4.39 8.51
C VAL A 94 8.38 -4.97 9.49
N GLN A 95 9.69 -4.76 9.27
CA GLN A 95 10.73 -5.19 10.19
C GLN A 95 10.50 -4.66 11.60
N ASP A 96 10.35 -3.34 11.73
CA ASP A 96 10.30 -2.71 13.05
C ASP A 96 9.07 -3.16 13.82
N ASN A 97 7.90 -3.28 13.17
CA ASN A 97 6.66 -3.72 13.82
C ASN A 97 6.63 -5.24 14.08
N THR A 98 7.26 -6.04 13.22
CA THR A 98 7.29 -7.50 13.39
C THR A 98 8.33 -7.94 14.42
N ARG A 99 9.43 -7.21 14.57
CA ARG A 99 10.45 -7.50 15.60
C ARG A 99 9.86 -7.50 17.00
N ASP A 100 8.91 -6.61 17.27
CA ASP A 100 8.25 -6.52 18.57
C ASP A 100 7.30 -7.72 18.83
N ILE A 101 6.92 -8.45 17.77
CA ILE A 101 6.01 -9.60 17.83
C ILE A 101 6.78 -10.93 17.83
N LEU A 102 7.73 -11.09 16.91
CA LEU A 102 8.46 -12.34 16.64
C LEU A 102 9.90 -12.33 17.17
N GLY A 103 10.39 -11.21 17.68
CA GLY A 103 11.78 -11.06 18.12
C GLY A 103 12.76 -10.80 16.98
N SER A 104 14.04 -11.02 17.24
CA SER A 104 15.11 -10.81 16.26
C SER A 104 15.01 -11.76 15.08
N GLY A 105 15.32 -11.26 13.89
CA GLY A 105 15.23 -12.02 12.64
C GLY A 105 15.14 -11.07 11.45
N ASP A 106 15.26 -11.61 10.24
CA ASP A 106 14.97 -10.88 9.01
C ASP A 106 13.49 -11.01 8.67
N HIS A 107 12.75 -9.92 8.90
CA HIS A 107 11.34 -9.81 8.55
C HIS A 107 11.15 -8.95 7.29
N ARG A 108 12.22 -8.40 6.71
CA ARG A 108 12.17 -7.67 5.43
C ARG A 108 12.03 -8.61 4.27
N ALA A 109 12.91 -9.62 4.19
CA ALA A 109 12.95 -10.54 3.07
C ALA A 109 11.60 -11.26 2.82
N PRO A 110 10.90 -11.80 3.84
CA PRO A 110 9.58 -12.42 3.63
C PRO A 110 8.54 -11.45 3.07
N PHE A 111 8.55 -10.19 3.51
CA PHE A 111 7.64 -9.17 2.95
C PHE A 111 8.00 -8.84 1.50
N ILE A 112 9.28 -8.68 1.17
CA ILE A 112 9.71 -8.41 -0.20
C ILE A 112 9.34 -9.57 -1.14
N GLU A 113 9.48 -10.82 -0.70
CA GLU A 113 9.04 -11.99 -1.47
C GLU A 113 7.53 -11.96 -1.73
N ARG A 114 6.72 -11.68 -0.69
CA ARG A 114 5.27 -11.49 -0.86
C ARG A 114 4.98 -10.36 -1.83
N LEU A 115 5.63 -9.21 -1.67
CA LEU A 115 5.42 -8.04 -2.51
C LEU A 115 5.71 -8.39 -3.97
N ASN A 116 6.85 -9.02 -4.29
CA ASN A 116 7.20 -9.41 -5.64
C ASN A 116 6.13 -10.33 -6.25
N ARG A 117 5.72 -11.37 -5.51
CA ARG A 117 4.63 -12.26 -5.96
C ARG A 117 3.34 -11.49 -6.24
N ARG A 118 2.96 -10.55 -5.36
CA ARG A 118 1.75 -9.72 -5.57
C ARG A 118 1.90 -8.78 -6.74
N MET A 119 3.08 -8.21 -6.98
CA MET A 119 3.32 -7.34 -8.13
C MET A 119 3.14 -8.09 -9.45
N ASP A 120 3.64 -9.34 -9.52
CA ASP A 120 3.44 -10.22 -10.68
C ASP A 120 1.96 -10.57 -10.86
N GLU A 121 1.28 -11.00 -9.81
CA GLU A 121 -0.15 -11.37 -9.85
C GLU A 121 -1.04 -10.16 -10.21
N TYR A 122 -0.77 -8.98 -9.64
CA TYR A 122 -1.57 -7.78 -9.92
C TYR A 122 -1.32 -7.22 -11.32
N ALA A 123 -0.16 -7.48 -11.94
CA ALA A 123 0.14 -7.02 -13.29
C ALA A 123 -0.78 -7.62 -14.36
N GLU A 124 -1.45 -8.74 -14.06
CA GLU A 124 -2.44 -9.39 -14.94
C GLU A 124 -3.79 -8.65 -15.00
N PHE A 125 -4.02 -7.68 -14.11
CA PHE A 125 -5.27 -6.92 -14.06
C PHE A 125 -5.10 -5.50 -14.58
N SER A 126 -6.19 -4.92 -15.09
CA SER A 126 -6.18 -3.55 -15.58
C SER A 126 -6.32 -2.53 -14.45
N VAL A 127 -5.65 -1.40 -14.64
CA VAL A 127 -5.82 -0.15 -13.91
C VAL A 127 -6.06 0.93 -14.94
N LEU A 128 -7.18 1.66 -14.84
CA LEU A 128 -7.58 2.71 -15.77
C LEU A 128 -7.88 3.98 -14.98
N ASP A 129 -7.36 5.11 -15.41
CA ASP A 129 -7.55 6.42 -14.75
C ASP A 129 -7.24 6.40 -13.24
N ASP A 130 -6.13 5.77 -12.87
CA ASP A 130 -5.71 5.56 -11.48
C ASP A 130 -6.69 4.71 -10.62
N GLU A 131 -7.66 4.02 -11.25
CA GLU A 131 -8.63 3.13 -10.59
C GLU A 131 -8.34 1.65 -10.87
N PRO A 132 -8.32 0.78 -9.85
CA PRO A 132 -8.21 -0.65 -10.05
C PRO A 132 -9.48 -1.23 -10.67
N SER A 133 -9.32 -2.18 -11.59
CA SER A 133 -10.44 -2.98 -12.08
C SER A 133 -11.12 -3.77 -10.96
N PHE A 134 -12.38 -4.16 -11.19
CA PHE A 134 -13.09 -5.03 -10.24
C PHE A 134 -12.37 -6.36 -10.03
N GLN A 135 -11.73 -6.92 -11.06
CA GLN A 135 -10.96 -8.16 -10.96
C GLN A 135 -9.76 -8.00 -10.02
N LEU A 136 -9.03 -6.88 -10.10
CA LEU A 136 -7.94 -6.56 -9.18
C LEU A 136 -8.46 -6.44 -7.74
N LEU A 137 -9.54 -5.68 -7.53
CA LEU A 137 -10.15 -5.54 -6.20
C LEU A 137 -10.65 -6.88 -5.64
N ARG A 138 -11.27 -7.71 -6.49
CA ARG A 138 -11.73 -9.05 -6.12
C ARG A 138 -10.58 -9.94 -5.68
N TYR A 139 -9.48 -9.91 -6.44
CA TYR A 139 -8.26 -10.67 -6.14
C TYR A 139 -7.61 -10.19 -4.83
N PHE A 140 -7.48 -8.87 -4.64
CA PHE A 140 -7.02 -8.30 -3.37
C PHE A 140 -7.92 -8.73 -2.20
N GLY A 141 -9.25 -8.68 -2.38
CA GLY A 141 -10.22 -9.18 -1.42
C GLY A 141 -10.03 -10.66 -1.06
N ASP A 142 -9.68 -11.52 -2.03
CA ASP A 142 -9.34 -12.92 -1.77
C ASP A 142 -8.10 -13.08 -0.91
N ARG A 143 -7.01 -12.34 -1.21
CA ARG A 143 -5.78 -12.36 -0.39
C ARG A 143 -6.05 -11.88 1.04
N MET A 144 -6.89 -10.86 1.19
CA MET A 144 -7.33 -10.34 2.49
C MET A 144 -8.15 -11.37 3.28
N MET A 145 -9.06 -12.10 2.63
CA MET A 145 -9.83 -13.17 3.27
C MET A 145 -8.95 -14.33 3.73
N GLU A 146 -7.91 -14.67 2.96
CA GLU A 146 -6.94 -15.70 3.36
C GLU A 146 -6.21 -15.33 4.65
N VAL A 147 -5.73 -14.08 4.76
CA VAL A 147 -5.01 -13.63 5.97
C VAL A 147 -5.94 -13.39 7.15
N LEU A 148 -7.19 -12.96 6.95
CA LEU A 148 -8.20 -12.82 8.01
C LEU A 148 -8.68 -14.18 8.56
N GLY A 149 -8.50 -15.25 7.79
CA GLY A 149 -8.80 -16.61 8.22
C GLY A 149 -10.29 -16.96 8.17
N GLU A 150 -10.58 -18.24 8.41
CA GLU A 150 -11.85 -18.85 8.02
C GLU A 150 -13.08 -18.22 8.68
N ARG A 151 -12.93 -17.79 9.94
CA ARG A 151 -14.03 -17.22 10.74
C ARG A 151 -14.54 -15.89 10.19
N GLN A 152 -13.68 -15.14 9.50
CA GLN A 152 -14.00 -13.81 8.98
C GLN A 152 -14.32 -13.82 7.48
N ARG A 153 -14.24 -14.97 6.80
CA ARG A 153 -14.41 -15.04 5.34
C ARG A 153 -15.79 -14.58 4.87
N GLN A 154 -16.82 -14.71 5.70
CA GLN A 154 -18.14 -14.23 5.35
C GLN A 154 -18.13 -12.70 5.31
N TRP A 155 -18.37 -12.12 4.14
CA TRP A 155 -18.45 -10.67 3.89
C TRP A 155 -17.13 -9.88 3.96
N ALA A 156 -16.02 -10.42 4.45
CA ALA A 156 -14.74 -9.69 4.47
C ALA A 156 -14.29 -9.25 3.08
N GLY A 157 -14.48 -10.09 2.05
CA GLY A 157 -14.19 -9.71 0.67
C GLY A 157 -15.02 -8.50 0.21
N THR A 158 -16.32 -8.50 0.51
CA THR A 158 -17.23 -7.39 0.21
C THR A 158 -16.82 -6.13 0.96
N GLN A 159 -16.52 -6.22 2.26
CA GLN A 159 -16.02 -5.09 3.06
C GLN A 159 -14.75 -4.48 2.45
N VAL A 160 -13.80 -5.32 2.05
CA VAL A 160 -12.55 -4.87 1.43
C VAL A 160 -12.81 -4.17 0.10
N ILE A 161 -13.64 -4.77 -0.77
CA ILE A 161 -13.90 -4.26 -2.13
C ILE A 161 -14.74 -2.99 -2.10
N ASP A 162 -15.80 -2.94 -1.30
CA ASP A 162 -16.79 -1.87 -1.34
C ASP A 162 -16.45 -0.71 -0.39
N ILE A 163 -15.63 -0.96 0.64
CA ILE A 163 -15.34 0.03 1.69
C ILE A 163 -13.83 0.29 1.80
N GLU A 164 -13.03 -0.71 2.18
CA GLU A 164 -11.63 -0.45 2.56
C GLU A 164 -10.77 0.02 1.39
N ALA A 165 -10.81 -0.68 0.26
CA ALA A 165 -10.02 -0.32 -0.91
C ALA A 165 -10.43 1.04 -1.49
N PRO A 166 -11.71 1.39 -1.67
CA PRO A 166 -12.12 2.73 -2.09
C PRO A 166 -11.66 3.85 -1.15
N LEU A 167 -11.78 3.65 0.17
CA LEU A 167 -11.32 4.63 1.16
C LEU A 167 -9.79 4.82 1.14
N ALA A 168 -9.06 3.71 1.01
CA ALA A 168 -7.61 3.70 0.85
C ALA A 168 -7.19 4.43 -0.43
N MET A 169 -7.80 4.09 -1.57
CA MET A 169 -7.54 4.70 -2.88
C MET A 169 -7.82 6.20 -2.91
N LYS A 170 -8.93 6.65 -2.30
CA LYS A 170 -9.24 8.08 -2.18
C LYS A 170 -8.14 8.84 -1.45
N THR A 171 -7.51 8.23 -0.46
CA THR A 171 -6.43 8.86 0.31
C THR A 171 -5.10 8.76 -0.41
N LEU A 172 -4.83 7.62 -1.05
CA LEU A 172 -3.66 7.37 -1.87
C LEU A 172 -3.54 8.39 -3.01
N LYS A 173 -4.59 8.53 -3.84
CA LYS A 173 -4.59 9.45 -4.98
C LYS A 173 -4.28 10.89 -4.56
N ARG A 174 -4.80 11.32 -3.41
CA ARG A 174 -4.49 12.64 -2.83
C ARG A 174 -3.02 12.77 -2.39
N ALA A 175 -2.44 11.71 -1.83
CA ALA A 175 -1.03 11.69 -1.43
C ALA A 175 -0.12 11.71 -2.68
N VAL A 176 -0.36 10.83 -3.65
CA VAL A 176 0.42 10.77 -4.90
C VAL A 176 0.31 12.08 -5.67
N ALA A 177 -0.89 12.63 -5.86
CA ALA A 177 -1.06 13.93 -6.53
C ALA A 177 -0.30 15.08 -5.88
N SER A 178 -0.07 15.03 -4.56
CA SER A 178 0.64 16.09 -3.85
C SER A 178 2.14 15.83 -3.68
N LEU A 179 2.56 14.57 -3.59
CA LEU A 179 3.93 14.19 -3.24
C LEU A 179 4.75 13.81 -4.47
N VAL A 180 4.08 13.28 -5.51
CA VAL A 180 4.68 12.84 -6.78
C VAL A 180 4.18 13.78 -7.89
N PRO A 181 4.92 14.86 -8.21
CA PRO A 181 4.51 15.78 -9.26
C PRO A 181 4.45 15.06 -10.62
N LYS A 182 3.51 15.45 -11.48
CA LYS A 182 3.54 15.05 -12.89
C LYS A 182 4.72 15.77 -13.55
N GLN A 183 5.53 15.06 -14.34
CA GLN A 183 6.52 15.72 -15.20
C GLN A 183 5.80 16.76 -16.10
N GLN A 184 6.32 17.98 -16.15
CA GLN A 184 5.84 18.96 -17.12
C GLN A 184 6.26 18.50 -18.51
N PRO A 185 5.39 18.58 -19.54
CA PRO A 185 5.83 18.35 -20.90
C PRO A 185 6.98 19.32 -21.21
N ALA A 186 8.03 18.82 -21.86
CA ALA A 186 9.12 19.67 -22.34
C ALA A 186 8.50 20.79 -23.21
N ALA A 187 8.79 22.04 -22.84
CA ALA A 187 8.35 23.22 -23.57
C ALA A 187 9.03 23.32 -24.94
#